data_AF-A0A847FLY8-F1
#
_entry.id   AF-A0A847FLY8-F1
#
_cell.length_a   1.000
_cell.length_b   1.000
_cell.length_c   1.000
_cell.angle_alpha   90.00
_cell.angle_beta   90.00
_cell.angle_gamma   90.00
#
_symmetry.space_group_name_H-M   'P 1'
#
loop_
_entity.id
_entity.type
_entity.pdbx_description
1 polymer ?
#
loop_
_entity_poly.entity_id
_entity_poly.type
_entity_poly.pdbx_seq_one_letter_code
_entity_poly.pdbx_strand_id
1 'polypeptide(L)'
;MSHPFEVGKTYRNRNGEYVVEAIDGTKMRIKYVNGGTLATDVSIQARIWENIQFERQMARAEERRRQAEEARTVARQRAGQSGQQARSRPAFDGFKAEDFEDKQRGVAWAGRRELGRALAFELSRRSKANFDHWIVPYQSEIHVARKDRYDGENRELNAAFFVTTSEDGVSYGFHVGRPGGKVKDAWAWSAFVSAISDERRVRDAMRTSMEEHELNLVVYAMEVSYGQVARITADDEGFQWLHESADQEISRHMSGEELAEYLSNVAPNKRCDVYLGRQMSGEKAMGAGMGVVDEIAEVCLALLPVYDASSGG
;
A
#
# COMPACT_ATOMS: atom_id res chain seq x y z
N MET A 1 43.77 26.86 33.85
CA MET A 1 43.07 26.31 32.67
C MET A 1 41.78 25.70 33.15
N SER A 2 40.63 26.09 32.60
CA SER A 2 39.33 25.55 33.02
C SER A 2 39.07 24.22 32.30
N HIS A 3 38.80 23.15 33.03
CA HIS A 3 38.46 21.83 32.48
C HIS A 3 37.25 21.25 33.24
N PRO A 4 36.42 20.40 32.60
CA PRO A 4 35.19 19.89 33.21
C PRO A 4 35.39 18.71 34.17
N PHE A 5 36.64 18.26 34.35
CA PHE A 5 36.97 17.06 35.15
C PHE A 5 37.18 17.35 36.63
N GLU A 6 36.60 16.49 37.46
CA GLU A 6 36.83 16.46 38.90
C GLU A 6 37.29 15.06 39.33
N VAL A 7 38.23 15.01 40.27
CA VAL A 7 38.72 13.75 40.84
C VAL A 7 37.58 13.01 41.54
N GLY A 8 37.49 11.70 41.31
CA GLY A 8 36.44 10.83 41.85
C GLY A 8 35.14 10.80 41.03
N LYS A 9 34.99 11.65 40.00
CA LYS A 9 33.83 11.61 39.10
C LYS A 9 34.05 10.71 37.88
N THR A 10 32.96 10.16 37.37
CA THR A 10 32.93 9.28 36.20
C THR A 10 32.62 10.05 34.93
N TYR A 11 33.40 9.79 33.89
CA TYR A 11 33.25 10.35 32.55
C TYR A 11 33.38 9.25 31.50
N ARG A 12 33.20 9.59 30.23
CA ARG A 12 33.31 8.64 29.12
C ARG A 12 34.08 9.25 27.96
N ASN A 13 35.01 8.48 27.40
CA ASN A 13 35.64 8.79 26.11
C ASN A 13 35.34 7.66 25.10
N ARG A 14 36.02 7.68 23.96
CA ARG A 14 35.83 6.70 22.89
C ARG A 14 36.25 5.27 23.28
N ASN A 15 37.08 5.12 24.32
CA ASN A 15 37.58 3.82 24.78
C ASN A 15 36.74 3.24 25.94
N GLY A 16 35.84 4.02 26.53
CA GLY A 16 34.94 3.54 27.57
C GLY A 16 34.73 4.55 28.70
N GLU A 17 34.03 4.10 29.73
CA GLU A 17 33.79 4.86 30.95
C GLU A 17 35.01 4.78 31.87
N TYR A 18 35.35 5.91 32.49
CA TYR A 18 36.50 6.04 33.37
C TYR A 18 36.21 6.95 34.55
N VAL A 19 36.92 6.71 35.65
CA VAL A 19 36.95 7.57 36.83
C VAL A 19 38.26 8.35 36.83
N VAL A 20 38.19 9.64 37.15
CA VAL A 20 39.39 10.47 37.31
C VAL A 20 40.01 10.19 38.68
N GLU A 21 41.23 9.67 38.70
CA GLU A 21 41.94 9.34 39.95
C GLU A 21 42.79 10.48 40.47
N ALA A 22 43.42 11.26 39.58
CA ALA A 22 44.27 12.38 39.95
C ALA A 22 44.38 13.40 38.81
N ILE A 23 44.59 14.67 39.16
CA ILE A 23 44.86 15.76 38.22
C ILE A 23 46.06 16.56 38.75
N ASP A 24 47.14 16.58 37.98
CA ASP A 24 48.40 17.24 38.31
C ASP A 24 48.78 18.19 37.16
N GLY A 25 48.40 19.46 37.31
CA GLY A 25 48.66 20.50 36.31
C GLY A 25 48.00 20.20 34.96
N THR A 26 48.80 19.89 33.94
CA THR A 26 48.30 19.58 32.58
C THR A 26 47.99 18.10 32.37
N LYS A 27 48.37 17.23 33.30
CA LYS A 27 48.18 15.78 33.23
C LYS A 27 47.09 15.32 34.18
N MET A 28 46.39 14.27 33.80
CA MET A 28 45.46 13.56 34.66
C MET A 28 45.64 12.05 34.52
N ARG A 29 45.34 11.33 35.60
CA ARG A 29 45.29 9.88 35.64
C ARG A 29 43.83 9.43 35.69
N ILE A 30 43.45 8.56 34.77
CA ILE A 30 42.11 7.99 34.69
C ILE A 30 42.19 6.48 34.80
N LYS A 31 41.18 5.87 35.43
CA LYS A 31 41.03 4.42 35.51
C LYS A 31 39.73 4.01 34.84
N TYR A 32 39.82 3.11 33.87
CA TYR A 32 38.62 2.63 33.18
C TYR A 32 37.86 1.62 34.04
N VAL A 33 36.54 1.58 33.87
CA VAL A 33 35.65 0.67 34.60
C VAL A 33 35.95 -0.80 34.27
N ASN A 34 36.40 -1.09 33.05
CA ASN A 34 36.84 -2.42 32.62
C ASN A 34 38.30 -2.77 33.01
N GLY A 35 38.94 -1.92 33.81
CA GLY A 35 40.33 -2.07 34.21
C GLY A 35 41.31 -1.30 33.31
N GLY A 36 42.54 -1.12 33.80
CA GLY A 36 43.57 -0.33 33.13
C GLY A 36 43.54 1.16 33.51
N THR A 37 44.73 1.74 33.56
CA THR A 37 44.95 3.13 33.97
C THR A 37 45.68 3.87 32.85
N LEU A 38 45.29 5.11 32.59
CA LEU A 38 45.90 5.95 31.56
C LEU A 38 46.30 7.31 32.15
N ALA A 39 47.54 7.71 31.90
CA ALA A 39 47.99 9.09 32.11
C ALA A 39 47.83 9.87 30.80
N THR A 40 47.11 10.98 30.83
CA THR A 40 46.75 11.74 29.62
C THR A 40 46.71 13.24 29.90
N ASP A 41 46.73 14.05 28.85
CA ASP A 41 46.59 15.51 28.98
C ASP A 41 45.12 15.89 29.22
N VAL A 42 44.91 16.75 30.20
CA VAL A 42 43.59 17.27 30.58
C VAL A 42 42.91 17.96 29.40
N SER A 43 43.69 18.69 28.58
CA SER A 43 43.19 19.40 27.40
C SER A 43 42.69 18.44 26.30
N ILE A 44 43.34 17.29 26.14
CA ILE A 44 42.93 16.26 25.17
C ILE A 44 41.61 15.63 25.60
N GLN A 45 41.51 15.23 26.88
CA GLN A 45 40.25 14.66 27.38
C GLN A 45 39.11 15.69 27.35
N ALA A 46 39.39 16.97 27.65
CA ALA A 46 38.37 18.01 27.67
C ALA A 46 37.75 18.19 26.27
N ARG A 47 38.58 18.19 25.24
CA ARG A 47 38.15 18.28 23.84
C ARG A 47 37.37 17.04 23.40
N ILE A 48 37.81 15.84 23.81
CA ILE A 48 37.07 14.59 23.51
C ILE A 48 35.69 14.61 24.18
N TRP A 49 35.64 15.06 25.43
CA TRP A 49 34.39 15.18 26.19
C TRP A 49 33.44 16.19 25.54
N GLU A 50 33.93 17.36 25.16
CA GLU A 50 33.15 18.40 24.49
C GLU A 50 32.56 17.91 23.16
N ASN A 51 33.36 17.20 22.34
CA ASN A 51 32.87 16.59 21.10
C ASN A 51 31.76 15.56 21.36
N ILE A 52 31.90 14.70 22.38
CA ILE A 52 30.88 13.70 22.73
C ILE A 52 29.59 14.38 23.21
N GLN A 53 29.69 15.47 23.98
CA GLN A 53 28.51 16.23 24.41
C GLN A 53 27.83 16.92 23.22
N PHE A 54 28.60 17.48 22.28
CA PHE A 54 28.08 18.10 21.07
C PHE A 54 27.38 17.09 20.15
N GLU A 55 28.00 15.93 19.89
CA GLU A 55 27.41 14.83 19.11
C GLU A 55 26.09 14.33 19.75
N ARG A 56 26.06 14.17 21.09
CA ARG A 56 24.84 13.80 21.83
C ARG A 56 23.74 14.86 21.72
N GLN A 57 24.10 16.14 21.76
CA GLN A 57 23.13 17.23 21.61
C GLN A 57 22.55 17.27 20.19
N MET A 58 23.39 17.09 19.16
CA MET A 58 22.97 17.02 17.77
C MET A 58 22.05 15.83 17.51
N ALA A 59 22.40 14.63 17.99
CA ALA A 59 21.56 13.44 17.85
C ALA A 59 20.17 13.64 18.49
N ARG A 60 20.10 14.26 19.68
CA ARG A 60 18.83 14.59 20.35
C ARG A 60 18.03 15.68 19.63
N ALA A 61 18.70 16.58 18.91
CA ALA A 61 18.04 17.63 18.12
C ALA A 61 17.49 17.07 16.81
N GLU A 62 18.22 16.18 16.16
CA GLU A 62 17.80 15.45 14.97
C GLU A 62 16.64 14.51 15.27
N GLU A 63 16.69 13.76 16.37
CA GLU A 63 15.59 12.90 16.82
C GLU A 63 14.32 13.72 17.15
N ARG A 64 14.47 14.87 17.82
CA ARG A 64 13.35 15.80 18.05
C ARG A 64 12.80 16.40 16.76
N ARG A 65 13.67 16.71 15.78
CA ARG A 65 13.25 17.21 14.48
C ARG A 65 12.49 16.13 13.70
N ARG A 66 12.98 14.90 13.70
CA ARG A 66 12.31 13.74 13.10
C ARG A 66 10.95 13.49 13.73
N GLN A 67 10.88 13.44 15.07
CA GLN A 67 9.61 13.31 15.80
C GLN A 67 8.66 14.48 15.51
N ALA A 68 9.16 15.71 15.37
CA ALA A 68 8.34 16.87 15.02
C ALA A 68 7.85 16.82 13.55
N GLU A 69 8.66 16.32 12.62
CA GLU A 69 8.28 16.10 11.22
C GLU A 69 7.24 14.97 11.09
N GLU A 70 7.44 13.85 11.80
CA GLU A 70 6.49 12.75 11.91
C GLU A 70 5.16 13.23 12.55
N ALA A 71 5.22 13.96 13.67
CA ALA A 71 4.04 14.52 14.32
C ALA A 71 3.31 15.55 13.45
N ARG A 72 4.03 16.39 12.69
CA ARG A 72 3.43 17.32 11.72
C ARG A 72 2.75 16.59 10.56
N THR A 73 3.33 15.49 10.11
CA THR A 73 2.77 14.65 9.05
C THR A 73 1.49 13.97 9.52
N VAL A 74 1.51 13.37 10.72
CA VAL A 74 0.32 12.78 11.37
C VAL A 74 -0.74 13.84 11.66
N ALA A 75 -0.35 15.04 12.13
CA ALA A 75 -1.30 16.13 12.37
C ALA A 75 -1.95 16.64 11.08
N ARG A 76 -1.20 16.76 9.98
CA ARG A 76 -1.75 17.10 8.65
C ARG A 76 -2.69 16.02 8.14
N GLN A 77 -2.36 14.75 8.32
CA GLN A 77 -3.23 13.63 7.96
C GLN A 77 -4.54 13.66 8.78
N ARG A 78 -4.46 13.85 10.11
CA ARG A 78 -5.64 13.97 10.98
C ARG A 78 -6.51 15.18 10.63
N ALA A 79 -5.89 16.33 10.35
CA ALA A 79 -6.62 17.54 9.94
C ALA A 79 -7.34 17.35 8.60
N GLY A 80 -6.69 16.70 7.63
CA GLY A 80 -7.30 16.32 6.35
C GLY A 80 -8.48 15.35 6.50
N GLN A 81 -8.35 14.36 7.38
CA GLN A 81 -9.42 13.40 7.71
C GLN A 81 -10.63 14.08 8.38
N SER A 82 -10.39 14.96 9.36
CA SER A 82 -11.46 15.71 10.02
C SER A 82 -12.19 16.67 9.07
N GLY A 83 -11.47 17.26 8.10
CA GLY A 83 -12.06 18.15 7.10
C GLY A 83 -12.89 17.41 6.04
N GLN A 84 -12.57 16.14 5.74
CA GLN A 84 -13.39 15.29 4.89
C GLN A 84 -14.65 14.79 5.61
N GLN A 85 -14.58 14.45 6.91
CA GLN A 85 -15.74 14.01 7.69
C GLN A 85 -16.83 15.08 7.85
N ALA A 86 -16.47 16.37 7.85
CA ALA A 86 -17.41 17.48 7.95
C ALA A 86 -18.06 17.88 6.61
N ARG A 87 -17.58 17.35 5.47
CA ARG A 87 -18.15 17.65 4.15
C ARG A 87 -19.35 16.75 3.86
N SER A 88 -20.38 17.31 3.24
CA SER A 88 -21.48 16.53 2.67
C SER A 88 -20.93 15.53 1.64
N ARG A 89 -21.49 14.31 1.64
CA ARG A 89 -21.15 13.27 0.65
C ARG A 89 -21.23 13.86 -0.77
N PRO A 90 -20.20 13.68 -1.62
CA PRO A 90 -20.29 14.07 -3.02
C PRO A 90 -21.47 13.41 -3.71
N ALA A 91 -22.19 14.15 -4.55
CA ALA A 91 -23.33 13.63 -5.29
C ALA A 91 -22.87 12.78 -6.49
N PHE A 92 -23.50 11.61 -6.63
CA PHE A 92 -23.50 10.79 -7.83
C PHE A 92 -24.92 10.24 -8.01
N ASP A 93 -25.61 10.65 -9.08
CA ASP A 93 -27.04 10.40 -9.26
C ASP A 93 -27.37 8.96 -9.72
N GLY A 94 -26.35 8.17 -10.06
CA GLY A 94 -26.49 6.82 -10.61
C GLY A 94 -26.05 6.72 -12.07
N PHE A 95 -26.02 5.48 -12.56
CA PHE A 95 -25.73 5.17 -13.96
C PHE A 95 -26.94 5.46 -14.84
N LYS A 96 -26.68 5.76 -16.11
CA LYS A 96 -27.68 5.96 -17.17
C LYS A 96 -27.45 4.97 -18.30
N ALA A 97 -28.46 4.77 -19.14
CA ALA A 97 -28.38 3.82 -20.26
C ALA A 97 -27.20 4.13 -21.20
N GLU A 98 -26.92 5.42 -21.43
CA GLU A 98 -25.84 5.86 -22.33
C GLU A 98 -24.43 5.61 -21.76
N ASP A 99 -24.32 5.20 -20.49
CA ASP A 99 -23.07 4.88 -19.82
C ASP A 99 -22.57 3.46 -20.18
N PHE A 100 -23.44 2.65 -20.78
CA PHE A 100 -23.19 1.27 -21.21
C PHE A 100 -23.04 1.13 -22.73
N GLU A 101 -23.14 2.21 -23.51
CA GLU A 101 -22.94 2.14 -24.96
C GLU A 101 -21.46 1.99 -25.32
N ASP A 102 -21.12 1.17 -26.32
CA ASP A 102 -19.77 1.12 -26.88
C ASP A 102 -19.43 2.46 -27.57
N LYS A 103 -18.36 3.10 -27.09
CA LYS A 103 -17.88 4.38 -27.63
C LYS A 103 -16.55 4.16 -28.30
N GLN A 104 -16.51 4.39 -29.62
CA GLN A 104 -15.34 4.22 -30.51
C GLN A 104 -14.02 4.89 -30.04
N ARG A 105 -14.04 5.75 -29.02
CA ARG A 105 -12.86 6.49 -28.50
C ARG A 105 -12.55 6.22 -27.01
N GLY A 106 -13.06 5.11 -26.44
CA GLY A 106 -12.57 4.58 -25.17
C GLY A 106 -13.02 5.30 -23.91
N VAL A 107 -14.10 6.09 -23.98
CA VAL A 107 -14.71 6.71 -22.80
C VAL A 107 -16.21 6.51 -22.89
N ALA A 108 -16.72 5.44 -22.30
CA ALA A 108 -18.15 5.12 -22.29
C ALA A 108 -18.96 6.06 -21.37
N TRP A 109 -18.35 6.62 -20.32
CA TRP A 109 -19.12 7.18 -19.22
C TRP A 109 -18.66 8.55 -18.70
N ALA A 110 -19.61 9.49 -18.60
CA ALA A 110 -19.41 10.87 -18.15
C ALA A 110 -19.35 11.04 -16.62
N GLY A 111 -20.09 10.24 -15.84
CA GLY A 111 -20.21 10.34 -14.38
C GLY A 111 -19.04 9.79 -13.57
N ARG A 112 -17.95 9.38 -14.23
CA ARG A 112 -16.77 8.76 -13.62
C ARG A 112 -16.16 9.59 -12.49
N ARG A 113 -16.08 10.90 -12.68
CA ARG A 113 -15.48 11.80 -11.69
C ARG A 113 -16.38 11.93 -10.46
N GLU A 114 -17.69 11.99 -10.65
CA GLU A 114 -18.70 12.04 -9.59
C GLU A 114 -18.65 10.76 -8.76
N LEU A 115 -18.70 9.58 -9.39
CA LEU A 115 -18.60 8.30 -8.68
C LEU A 115 -17.26 8.17 -7.96
N GLY A 116 -16.14 8.48 -8.62
CA GLY A 116 -14.82 8.39 -8.01
C GLY A 116 -14.71 9.24 -6.74
N ARG A 117 -15.24 10.48 -6.76
CA ARG A 117 -15.32 11.32 -5.56
C ARG A 117 -16.21 10.70 -4.47
N ALA A 118 -17.36 10.16 -4.84
CA ALA A 118 -18.30 9.55 -3.90
C ALA A 118 -17.72 8.29 -3.24
N LEU A 119 -17.05 7.42 -4.01
CA LEU A 119 -16.38 6.23 -3.51
C LEU A 119 -15.17 6.56 -2.63
N ALA A 120 -14.30 7.48 -3.06
CA ALA A 120 -13.17 7.91 -2.25
C ALA A 120 -13.63 8.51 -0.91
N PHE A 121 -14.74 9.25 -0.91
CA PHE A 121 -15.37 9.76 0.31
C PHE A 121 -15.86 8.62 1.22
N GLU A 122 -16.64 7.67 0.69
CA GLU A 122 -17.18 6.55 1.46
C GLU A 122 -16.09 5.65 2.04
N LEU A 123 -15.10 5.29 1.22
CA LEU A 123 -13.96 4.49 1.67
C LEU A 123 -13.15 5.22 2.73
N SER A 124 -12.87 6.52 2.55
CA SER A 124 -12.12 7.28 3.55
C SER A 124 -12.86 7.37 4.87
N ARG A 125 -14.18 7.61 4.82
CA ARG A 125 -15.03 7.72 6.00
C ARG A 125 -15.10 6.40 6.77
N ARG A 126 -15.33 5.29 6.07
CA ARG A 126 -15.57 3.97 6.70
C ARG A 126 -14.28 3.29 7.15
N SER A 127 -13.19 3.42 6.40
CA SER A 127 -11.89 2.81 6.73
C SER A 127 -10.99 3.69 7.61
N LYS A 128 -11.28 4.99 7.73
CA LYS A 128 -10.42 5.99 8.37
C LYS A 128 -9.02 6.12 7.73
N ALA A 129 -8.88 5.75 6.45
CA ALA A 129 -7.69 6.01 5.63
C ALA A 129 -7.98 7.08 4.57
N ASN A 130 -6.95 7.68 3.97
CA ASN A 130 -7.13 8.76 2.98
C ASN A 130 -7.18 8.18 1.56
N PHE A 131 -8.39 7.99 1.03
CA PHE A 131 -8.59 7.61 -0.36
C PHE A 131 -8.78 8.83 -1.25
N ASP A 132 -8.29 8.72 -2.49
CA ASP A 132 -8.56 9.65 -3.58
C ASP A 132 -8.94 8.84 -4.84
N HIS A 133 -9.22 9.51 -5.94
CA HIS A 133 -9.65 8.88 -7.18
C HIS A 133 -8.86 9.39 -8.39
N TRP A 134 -8.70 8.53 -9.39
CA TRP A 134 -8.00 8.82 -10.63
C TRP A 134 -8.75 8.22 -11.82
N ILE A 135 -8.90 9.01 -12.87
CA ILE A 135 -9.44 8.53 -14.15
C ILE A 135 -8.32 7.80 -14.89
N VAL A 136 -8.61 6.60 -15.40
CA VAL A 136 -7.69 5.86 -16.26
C VAL A 136 -7.83 6.39 -17.69
N PRO A 137 -6.77 6.94 -18.30
CA PRO A 137 -6.86 7.49 -19.65
C PRO A 137 -7.21 6.42 -20.69
N TYR A 138 -8.06 6.77 -21.65
CA TYR A 138 -8.48 5.92 -22.78
C TYR A 138 -9.21 4.62 -22.40
N GLN A 139 -9.64 4.51 -21.15
CA GLN A 139 -10.43 3.39 -20.66
C GLN A 139 -11.69 3.93 -19.97
N SER A 140 -12.76 3.13 -19.96
CA SER A 140 -14.00 3.42 -19.22
C SER A 140 -13.87 3.16 -17.72
N GLU A 141 -12.67 3.35 -17.17
CA GLU A 141 -12.30 2.91 -15.83
C GLU A 141 -11.92 4.09 -14.92
N ILE A 142 -12.21 3.93 -13.63
CA ILE A 142 -11.68 4.76 -12.54
C ILE A 142 -10.93 3.89 -11.54
N HIS A 143 -9.87 4.45 -10.99
CA HIS A 143 -9.17 3.91 -9.84
C HIS A 143 -9.53 4.70 -8.57
N VAL A 144 -9.71 4.00 -7.46
CA VAL A 144 -9.83 4.55 -6.12
C VAL A 144 -8.80 3.86 -5.23
N ALA A 145 -7.91 4.64 -4.63
CA ALA A 145 -6.77 4.12 -3.89
C ALA A 145 -6.33 5.09 -2.80
N ARG A 146 -5.51 4.60 -1.86
CA ARG A 146 -4.87 5.44 -0.84
C ARG A 146 -3.95 6.45 -1.49
N LYS A 147 -4.11 7.72 -1.09
CA LYS A 147 -3.41 8.87 -1.69
C LYS A 147 -1.89 8.81 -1.55
N ASP A 148 -1.40 8.21 -0.48
CA ASP A 148 0.02 8.02 -0.19
C ASP A 148 0.64 6.80 -0.90
N ARG A 149 -0.18 5.96 -1.56
CA ARG A 149 0.26 4.69 -2.18
C ARG A 149 0.08 4.66 -3.70
N TYR A 150 -0.67 5.60 -4.26
CA TYR A 150 -0.99 5.60 -5.68
C TYR A 150 0.05 6.37 -6.51
N ASP A 151 0.71 5.68 -7.43
CA ASP A 151 1.58 6.28 -8.44
C ASP A 151 0.74 6.79 -9.62
N GLY A 152 0.59 8.12 -9.70
CA GLY A 152 -0.13 8.78 -10.77
C GLY A 152 0.58 8.75 -12.12
N GLU A 153 1.89 8.49 -12.19
CA GLU A 153 2.62 8.38 -13.46
C GLU A 153 2.53 6.96 -14.01
N ASN A 154 2.65 5.95 -13.14
CA ASN A 154 2.62 4.52 -13.52
C ASN A 154 1.34 3.84 -13.02
N ARG A 155 0.19 4.26 -13.55
CA ARG A 155 -1.15 3.88 -13.05
C ARG A 155 -1.40 2.38 -13.07
N GLU A 156 -0.91 1.72 -14.10
CA GLU A 156 -1.00 0.30 -14.39
C GLU A 156 -0.20 -0.57 -13.40
N LEU A 157 0.71 0.01 -12.61
CA LEU A 157 1.50 -0.73 -11.61
C LEU A 157 0.84 -0.76 -10.24
N ASN A 158 -0.23 0.01 -10.06
CA ASN A 158 -0.85 0.18 -8.75
C ASN A 158 -1.77 -0.99 -8.40
N ALA A 159 -1.78 -1.30 -7.11
CA ALA A 159 -2.96 -1.86 -6.46
C ALA A 159 -4.00 -0.74 -6.32
N ALA A 160 -5.21 -0.95 -6.81
CA ALA A 160 -6.31 0.02 -6.70
C ALA A 160 -7.67 -0.71 -6.65
N PHE A 161 -8.67 -0.04 -6.07
CA PHE A 161 -10.04 -0.41 -6.39
C PHE A 161 -10.42 0.15 -7.74
N PHE A 162 -11.13 -0.62 -8.55
CA PHE A 162 -11.55 -0.20 -9.89
C PHE A 162 -13.07 -0.18 -10.00
N VAL A 163 -13.56 0.70 -10.89
CA VAL A 163 -14.91 0.61 -11.45
C VAL A 163 -14.81 0.89 -12.94
N THR A 164 -15.38 0.03 -13.77
CA THR A 164 -15.40 0.17 -15.23
C THR A 164 -16.77 -0.17 -15.79
N THR A 165 -17.13 0.42 -16.94
CA THR A 165 -18.38 0.14 -17.64
C THR A 165 -18.14 -0.45 -19.03
N SER A 166 -19.00 -1.39 -19.42
CA SER A 166 -19.11 -1.98 -20.75
C SER A 166 -20.58 -2.16 -21.13
N GLU A 167 -20.86 -2.71 -22.31
CA GLU A 167 -22.23 -3.05 -22.74
C GLU A 167 -22.92 -4.05 -21.80
N ASP A 168 -22.13 -4.90 -21.13
CA ASP A 168 -22.62 -5.92 -20.20
C ASP A 168 -22.96 -5.34 -18.80
N GLY A 169 -22.51 -4.12 -18.49
CA GLY A 169 -22.82 -3.43 -17.24
C GLY A 169 -21.61 -2.79 -16.54
N VAL A 170 -21.61 -2.83 -15.21
CA VAL A 170 -20.59 -2.23 -14.35
C VAL A 170 -19.76 -3.33 -13.68
N SER A 171 -18.46 -3.36 -13.94
CA SER A 171 -17.52 -4.22 -13.23
C SER A 171 -16.77 -3.41 -12.18
N TYR A 172 -16.60 -3.97 -10.98
CA TYR A 172 -15.92 -3.30 -9.88
C TYR A 172 -15.30 -4.29 -8.91
N GLY A 173 -14.26 -3.83 -8.20
CA GLY A 173 -13.53 -4.64 -7.25
C GLY A 173 -12.11 -4.12 -7.03
N PHE A 174 -11.16 -5.04 -6.89
CA PHE A 174 -9.73 -4.79 -6.72
C PHE A 174 -8.96 -5.14 -7.99
N HIS A 175 -8.01 -4.29 -8.38
CA HIS A 175 -7.11 -4.47 -9.52
C HIS A 175 -5.65 -4.39 -9.05
N VAL A 176 -4.81 -5.24 -9.63
CA VAL A 176 -3.36 -5.11 -9.57
C VAL A 176 -2.75 -5.50 -10.93
N GLY A 177 -1.92 -4.61 -11.46
CA GLY A 177 -1.28 -4.80 -12.75
C GLY A 177 0.20 -5.16 -12.64
N ARG A 178 0.67 -5.96 -13.60
CA ARG A 178 2.05 -6.32 -13.84
C ARG A 178 2.44 -5.84 -15.23
N PRO A 179 3.37 -4.88 -15.35
CA PRO A 179 3.82 -4.43 -16.65
C PRO A 179 4.65 -5.53 -17.33
N GLY A 180 4.90 -5.37 -18.62
CA GLY A 180 5.89 -6.19 -19.31
C GLY A 180 7.31 -5.94 -18.78
N GLY A 181 8.16 -6.95 -18.89
CA GLY A 181 9.55 -6.93 -18.44
C GLY A 181 9.77 -7.52 -17.05
N LYS A 182 10.94 -7.22 -16.47
CA LYS A 182 11.36 -7.77 -15.18
C LYS A 182 10.61 -7.10 -14.03
N VAL A 183 9.87 -7.90 -13.28
CA VAL A 183 9.15 -7.48 -12.06
C VAL A 183 10.13 -7.05 -10.97
N LYS A 184 9.81 -5.99 -10.23
CA LYS A 184 10.57 -5.52 -9.07
C LYS A 184 9.86 -5.89 -7.77
N ASP A 185 10.62 -6.15 -6.71
CA ASP A 185 10.08 -6.53 -5.39
C ASP A 185 9.20 -5.43 -4.78
N ALA A 186 9.50 -4.16 -5.08
CA ALA A 186 8.76 -3.00 -4.57
C ALA A 186 7.41 -2.75 -5.28
N TRP A 187 7.05 -3.55 -6.29
CA TRP A 187 5.80 -3.37 -7.04
C TRP A 187 4.62 -4.05 -6.35
N ALA A 188 3.42 -3.49 -6.54
CA ALA A 188 2.20 -4.01 -5.95
C ALA A 188 1.92 -5.46 -6.36
N TRP A 189 2.27 -5.84 -7.60
CA TRP A 189 2.17 -7.22 -8.06
C TRP A 189 2.97 -8.20 -7.18
N SER A 190 4.23 -7.88 -6.88
CA SER A 190 5.09 -8.75 -6.06
C SER A 190 4.55 -8.88 -4.65
N ALA A 191 4.08 -7.76 -4.07
CA ALA A 191 3.47 -7.74 -2.74
C ALA A 191 2.17 -8.57 -2.71
N PHE A 192 1.31 -8.43 -3.71
CA PHE A 192 0.08 -9.21 -3.85
C PHE A 192 0.35 -10.71 -3.92
N VAL A 193 1.26 -11.14 -4.79
CA VAL A 193 1.59 -12.56 -4.97
C VAL A 193 2.23 -13.15 -3.71
N SER A 194 3.13 -12.43 -3.05
CA SER A 194 3.72 -12.85 -1.77
C SER A 194 2.66 -12.92 -0.66
N ALA A 195 1.75 -11.95 -0.58
CA ALA A 195 0.67 -11.98 0.41
C ALA A 195 -0.26 -13.19 0.23
N ILE A 196 -0.60 -13.54 -1.02
CA ILE A 196 -1.37 -14.77 -1.29
C ILE A 196 -0.55 -16.00 -0.89
N SER A 197 0.75 -16.07 -1.20
CA SER A 197 1.61 -17.21 -0.84
C SER A 197 1.78 -17.38 0.68
N ASP A 198 2.03 -16.29 1.39
CA ASP A 198 2.66 -16.35 2.72
C ASP A 198 1.70 -15.95 3.85
N GLU A 199 0.68 -15.16 3.56
CA GLU A 199 -0.23 -14.60 4.56
C GLU A 199 -1.61 -15.29 4.54
N ARG A 200 -1.78 -16.30 5.41
CA ARG A 200 -3.07 -16.99 5.58
C ARG A 200 -4.25 -16.03 5.80
N ARG A 201 -4.05 -14.96 6.57
CA ARG A 201 -5.11 -13.96 6.82
C ARG A 201 -5.58 -13.28 5.54
N VAL A 202 -4.67 -12.99 4.61
CA VAL A 202 -5.01 -12.36 3.32
C VAL A 202 -5.74 -13.37 2.44
N ARG A 203 -5.29 -14.63 2.40
CA ARG A 203 -5.99 -15.72 1.71
C ARG A 203 -7.42 -15.92 2.21
N ASP A 204 -7.59 -16.05 3.52
CA ASP A 204 -8.89 -16.25 4.14
C ASP A 204 -9.81 -15.05 3.85
N ALA A 205 -9.31 -13.81 3.97
CA ALA A 205 -10.09 -12.61 3.67
C ALA A 205 -10.48 -12.53 2.17
N MET A 206 -9.57 -12.89 1.27
CA MET A 206 -9.84 -12.95 -0.17
C MET A 206 -10.92 -13.98 -0.48
N ARG A 207 -10.79 -15.20 0.05
CA ARG A 207 -11.74 -16.30 -0.14
C ARG A 207 -13.13 -15.95 0.39
N THR A 208 -13.21 -15.49 1.64
CA THR A 208 -14.48 -15.04 2.24
C THR A 208 -15.12 -13.92 1.42
N SER A 209 -14.34 -12.94 0.94
CA SER A 209 -14.88 -11.87 0.09
C SER A 209 -15.40 -12.40 -1.25
N MET A 210 -14.72 -13.39 -1.84
CA MET A 210 -15.16 -14.04 -3.08
C MET A 210 -16.48 -14.79 -2.89
N GLU A 211 -16.63 -15.51 -1.78
CA GLU A 211 -17.85 -16.26 -1.46
C GLU A 211 -19.03 -15.33 -1.10
N GLU A 212 -18.83 -14.40 -0.16
CA GLU A 212 -19.90 -13.54 0.36
C GLU A 212 -20.41 -12.51 -0.67
N HIS A 213 -19.56 -12.10 -1.60
CA HIS A 213 -19.90 -11.09 -2.60
C HIS A 213 -19.95 -11.62 -4.04
N GLU A 214 -19.80 -12.93 -4.23
CA GLU A 214 -19.80 -13.61 -5.54
C GLU A 214 -18.72 -13.05 -6.49
N LEU A 215 -17.51 -12.81 -5.96
CA LEU A 215 -16.40 -12.26 -6.72
C LEU A 215 -15.62 -13.35 -7.46
N ASN A 216 -15.06 -12.96 -8.59
CA ASN A 216 -14.17 -13.79 -9.41
C ASN A 216 -12.83 -13.09 -9.55
N LEU A 217 -11.75 -13.85 -9.59
CA LEU A 217 -10.44 -13.36 -9.95
C LEU A 217 -10.21 -13.63 -11.44
N VAL A 218 -10.24 -12.58 -12.25
CA VAL A 218 -10.02 -12.66 -13.70
C VAL A 218 -8.60 -12.22 -14.02
N VAL A 219 -7.89 -13.06 -14.79
CA VAL A 219 -6.50 -12.80 -15.19
C VAL A 219 -6.47 -12.45 -16.66
N TYR A 220 -5.97 -11.27 -16.97
CA TYR A 220 -5.69 -10.82 -18.32
C TYR A 220 -4.19 -10.84 -18.57
N ALA A 221 -3.76 -11.34 -19.73
CA ALA A 221 -2.36 -11.35 -20.07
C ALA A 221 -2.13 -11.02 -21.55
N MET A 222 -0.98 -10.42 -21.83
CA MET A 222 -0.49 -10.24 -23.19
C MET A 222 0.18 -11.54 -23.64
N GLU A 223 -0.49 -12.37 -24.44
CA GLU A 223 0.14 -13.53 -25.07
C GLU A 223 0.54 -13.23 -26.52
N VAL A 224 -0.39 -13.44 -27.45
CA VAL A 224 -0.35 -12.93 -28.84
C VAL A 224 -1.07 -11.58 -28.90
N SER A 225 -2.23 -11.51 -28.25
CA SER A 225 -2.99 -10.30 -27.94
C SER A 225 -3.22 -10.21 -26.44
N TYR A 226 -3.63 -9.04 -25.97
CA TYR A 226 -4.08 -8.86 -24.60
C TYR A 226 -5.52 -9.38 -24.47
N GLY A 227 -5.75 -10.33 -23.56
CA GLY A 227 -7.05 -10.95 -23.38
C GLY A 227 -7.13 -11.73 -22.07
N GLN A 228 -8.34 -12.18 -21.74
CA GLN A 228 -8.57 -13.04 -20.57
C GLN A 228 -7.91 -14.39 -20.80
N VAL A 229 -7.11 -14.84 -19.84
CA VAL A 229 -6.40 -16.12 -19.87
C VAL A 229 -6.78 -17.04 -18.71
N ALA A 230 -7.50 -16.54 -17.70
CA ALA A 230 -8.11 -17.37 -16.68
C ALA A 230 -9.22 -16.64 -15.93
N ARG A 231 -10.11 -17.43 -15.36
CA ARG A 231 -11.08 -17.03 -14.34
C ARG A 231 -10.90 -17.98 -13.15
N ILE A 232 -10.78 -17.43 -11.95
CA ILE A 232 -10.65 -18.22 -10.72
C ILE A 232 -11.83 -17.90 -9.82
N THR A 233 -12.50 -18.95 -9.35
CA THR A 233 -13.55 -18.90 -8.33
C THR A 233 -13.02 -19.50 -7.03
N ALA A 234 -13.76 -19.34 -5.94
CA ALA A 234 -13.39 -19.87 -4.64
C ALA A 234 -14.50 -20.76 -4.08
N ASP A 235 -14.10 -21.79 -3.34
CA ASP A 235 -14.97 -22.70 -2.59
C ASP A 235 -14.35 -23.02 -1.22
N ASP A 236 -15.04 -23.85 -0.42
CA ASP A 236 -14.60 -24.24 0.92
C ASP A 236 -13.22 -24.95 0.94
N GLU A 237 -12.81 -25.54 -0.18
CA GLU A 237 -11.57 -26.33 -0.29
C GLU A 237 -10.39 -25.49 -0.82
N GLY A 238 -10.65 -24.38 -1.51
CA GLY A 238 -9.62 -23.51 -2.06
C GLY A 238 -10.08 -22.67 -3.25
N PHE A 239 -9.31 -22.73 -4.34
CA PHE A 239 -9.55 -21.95 -5.55
C PHE A 239 -9.76 -22.86 -6.74
N GLN A 240 -10.82 -22.61 -7.51
CA GLN A 240 -11.09 -23.32 -8.76
C GLN A 240 -10.61 -22.45 -9.92
N TRP A 241 -9.52 -22.87 -10.55
CA TRP A 241 -9.03 -22.26 -11.78
C TRP A 241 -9.81 -22.79 -12.97
N LEU A 242 -10.30 -21.87 -13.79
CA LEU A 242 -11.02 -22.13 -15.02
C LEU A 242 -10.30 -21.41 -16.16
N HIS A 243 -9.95 -22.16 -17.19
CA HIS A 243 -9.50 -21.61 -18.46
C HIS A 243 -10.46 -22.04 -19.55
N GLU A 244 -11.03 -21.05 -20.21
CA GLU A 244 -11.92 -21.24 -21.34
C GLU A 244 -11.21 -20.69 -22.57
N SER A 245 -10.95 -21.57 -23.53
CA SER A 245 -10.55 -21.23 -24.89
C SER A 245 -11.67 -21.63 -25.85
N ALA A 246 -11.60 -21.19 -27.11
CA ALA A 246 -12.58 -21.58 -28.12
C ALA A 246 -12.68 -23.11 -28.32
N ASP A 247 -11.64 -23.85 -27.96
CA ASP A 247 -11.50 -25.28 -28.25
C ASP A 247 -11.63 -26.18 -27.01
N GLN A 248 -11.43 -25.63 -25.79
CA GLN A 248 -11.38 -26.43 -24.57
C GLN A 248 -11.67 -25.59 -23.31
N GLU A 249 -12.48 -26.15 -22.41
CA GLU A 249 -12.59 -25.73 -21.01
C GLU A 249 -11.73 -26.67 -20.15
N ILE A 250 -10.82 -26.08 -19.37
CA ILE A 250 -9.95 -26.80 -18.43
C ILE A 250 -10.20 -26.24 -17.04
N SER A 251 -10.50 -27.13 -16.08
CA SER A 251 -10.61 -26.79 -14.67
C SER A 251 -9.55 -27.51 -13.84
N ARG A 252 -9.06 -26.84 -12.80
CA ARG A 252 -8.24 -27.47 -11.75
C ARG A 252 -8.45 -26.78 -10.41
N HIS A 253 -8.47 -27.57 -9.36
CA HIS A 253 -8.45 -27.06 -7.99
C HIS A 253 -7.03 -26.62 -7.62
N MET A 254 -6.90 -25.54 -6.83
CA MET A 254 -5.64 -24.96 -6.39
C MET A 254 -5.71 -24.52 -4.93
N SER A 255 -4.66 -24.80 -4.16
CA SER A 255 -4.40 -24.12 -2.89
C SER A 255 -4.06 -22.63 -3.11
N GLY A 256 -3.98 -21.87 -2.03
CA GLY A 256 -3.50 -20.49 -2.12
C GLY A 256 -2.03 -20.39 -2.55
N GLU A 257 -1.17 -21.34 -2.16
CA GLU A 257 0.21 -21.39 -2.63
C GLU A 257 0.25 -21.71 -4.14
N GLU A 258 -0.56 -22.65 -4.62
CA GLU A 258 -0.65 -22.99 -6.05
C GLU A 258 -1.22 -21.84 -6.88
N LEU A 259 -2.16 -21.05 -6.32
CA LEU A 259 -2.64 -19.81 -6.94
C LEU A 259 -1.50 -18.77 -7.06
N ALA A 260 -0.71 -18.57 -6.01
CA ALA A 260 0.42 -17.64 -6.04
C ALA A 260 1.50 -18.10 -7.04
N GLU A 261 1.76 -19.41 -7.12
CA GLU A 261 2.66 -19.99 -8.11
C GLU A 261 2.13 -19.77 -9.54
N TYR A 262 0.83 -19.99 -9.77
CA TYR A 262 0.21 -19.70 -11.06
C TYR A 262 0.37 -18.22 -11.46
N LEU A 263 0.05 -17.30 -10.56
CA LEU A 263 0.18 -15.86 -10.81
C LEU A 263 1.64 -15.43 -11.02
N SER A 264 2.60 -16.07 -10.35
CA SER A 264 4.02 -15.81 -10.58
C SER A 264 4.45 -16.18 -12.01
N ASN A 265 3.89 -17.26 -12.54
CA ASN A 265 4.34 -17.89 -13.78
C ASN A 265 3.49 -17.52 -15.01
N VAL A 266 2.28 -16.99 -14.84
CA VAL A 266 1.43 -16.62 -15.99
C VAL A 266 2.13 -15.54 -16.84
N ALA A 267 2.16 -15.78 -18.16
CA ALA A 267 2.73 -14.91 -19.19
C ALA A 267 4.08 -14.25 -18.81
N PRO A 268 5.15 -15.02 -18.55
CA PRO A 268 6.37 -14.51 -17.92
C PRO A 268 7.00 -13.36 -18.73
N ASN A 269 7.40 -12.29 -18.03
CA ASN A 269 7.94 -11.05 -18.60
C ASN A 269 6.98 -10.30 -19.56
N LYS A 270 5.71 -10.69 -19.64
CA LYS A 270 4.69 -9.97 -20.39
C LYS A 270 3.70 -9.29 -19.45
N ARG A 271 2.99 -8.29 -19.99
CA ARG A 271 1.92 -7.60 -19.26
C ARG A 271 0.89 -8.61 -18.78
N CYS A 272 0.53 -8.51 -17.51
CA CYS A 272 -0.49 -9.34 -16.88
C CYS A 272 -1.23 -8.49 -15.84
N ASP A 273 -2.55 -8.41 -15.92
CA ASP A 273 -3.36 -7.65 -14.99
C ASP A 273 -4.39 -8.58 -14.35
N VAL A 274 -4.65 -8.38 -13.06
CA VAL A 274 -5.57 -9.20 -12.28
C VAL A 274 -6.68 -8.33 -11.73
N TYR A 275 -7.92 -8.78 -11.92
CA TYR A 275 -9.13 -8.13 -11.44
C TYR A 275 -9.88 -9.09 -10.53
N LEU A 276 -9.93 -8.78 -9.24
CA LEU A 276 -10.76 -9.46 -8.25
C LEU A 276 -12.04 -8.67 -8.06
N GLY A 277 -13.14 -9.13 -8.64
CA GLY A 277 -14.38 -8.36 -8.62
C GLY A 277 -15.57 -9.10 -9.18
N ARG A 278 -16.65 -8.36 -9.37
CA ARG A 278 -17.87 -8.86 -10.00
C ARG A 278 -18.41 -7.86 -11.01
N GLN A 279 -19.33 -8.33 -11.82
CA GLN A 279 -20.07 -7.51 -12.76
C GLN A 279 -21.54 -7.42 -12.32
N MET A 280 -22.06 -6.20 -12.32
CA MET A 280 -23.46 -5.89 -12.15
C MET A 280 -24.05 -5.52 -13.50
N SER A 281 -25.20 -6.09 -13.87
CA SER A 281 -25.88 -5.72 -15.12
C SER A 281 -26.23 -4.24 -15.16
N GLY A 282 -26.27 -3.66 -16.37
CA GLY A 282 -26.66 -2.25 -16.56
C GLY A 282 -28.03 -1.93 -15.97
N GLU A 283 -29.02 -2.83 -16.11
CA GLU A 283 -30.36 -2.67 -15.52
C GLU A 283 -30.30 -2.56 -13.99
N LYS A 284 -29.57 -3.46 -13.32
CA LYS A 284 -29.42 -3.42 -11.86
C LYS A 284 -28.67 -2.15 -11.43
N ALA A 285 -27.63 -1.76 -12.15
CA ALA A 285 -26.84 -0.56 -11.85
C ALA A 285 -27.65 0.74 -11.98
N MET A 286 -28.51 0.85 -13.00
CA MET A 286 -29.43 1.97 -13.15
C MET A 286 -30.51 1.95 -12.06
N GLY A 287 -31.08 0.78 -11.77
CA GLY A 287 -32.10 0.62 -10.72
C GLY A 287 -31.60 0.97 -9.32
N ALA A 288 -30.32 0.75 -9.03
CA ALA A 288 -29.69 1.11 -7.76
C ALA A 288 -29.55 2.64 -7.55
N GLY A 289 -29.53 3.43 -8.63
CA GLY A 289 -29.38 4.89 -8.58
C GLY A 289 -28.17 5.32 -7.73
N MET A 290 -28.38 6.25 -6.80
CA MET A 290 -27.32 6.70 -5.87
C MET A 290 -26.80 5.60 -4.93
N GLY A 291 -27.61 4.56 -4.67
CA GLY A 291 -27.27 3.46 -3.76
C GLY A 291 -26.13 2.58 -4.27
N VAL A 292 -25.85 2.61 -5.58
CA VAL A 292 -24.76 1.83 -6.20
C VAL A 292 -23.39 2.17 -5.60
N VAL A 293 -23.21 3.40 -5.12
CA VAL A 293 -21.96 3.81 -4.45
C VAL A 293 -21.74 3.03 -3.17
N ASP A 294 -22.80 2.78 -2.40
CA ASP A 294 -22.71 2.04 -1.14
C ASP A 294 -22.47 0.55 -1.39
N GLU A 295 -23.11 -0.03 -2.42
CA GLU A 295 -22.90 -1.43 -2.83
C GLU A 295 -21.45 -1.67 -3.31
N ILE A 296 -20.90 -0.76 -4.13
CA ILE A 296 -19.50 -0.85 -4.57
C ILE A 296 -18.55 -0.64 -3.39
N ALA A 297 -18.81 0.35 -2.52
CA ALA A 297 -17.96 0.62 -1.37
C ALA A 297 -17.91 -0.55 -0.39
N GLU A 298 -19.01 -1.29 -0.22
CA GLU A 298 -19.05 -2.50 0.61
C GLU A 298 -18.08 -3.58 0.11
N VAL A 299 -18.09 -3.87 -1.20
CA VAL A 299 -17.14 -4.82 -1.81
C VAL A 299 -15.70 -4.34 -1.67
N CYS A 300 -15.43 -3.05 -1.92
CA CYS A 300 -14.09 -2.49 -1.72
C CYS A 300 -13.61 -2.60 -0.27
N LEU A 301 -14.50 -2.43 0.72
CA LEU A 301 -14.17 -2.57 2.14
C LEU A 301 -13.87 -4.01 2.53
N ALA A 302 -14.62 -4.99 2.00
CA ALA A 302 -14.35 -6.41 2.19
C ALA A 302 -12.97 -6.79 1.64
N LEU A 303 -12.59 -6.19 0.50
CA LEU A 303 -11.30 -6.40 -0.16
C LEU A 303 -10.13 -5.57 0.42
N LEU A 304 -10.37 -4.74 1.46
CA LEU A 304 -9.30 -3.92 2.07
C LEU A 304 -8.09 -4.74 2.55
N PRO A 305 -8.22 -5.92 3.19
CA PRO A 305 -7.06 -6.71 3.60
C PRO A 305 -6.17 -7.11 2.41
N VAL A 306 -6.77 -7.44 1.27
CA VAL A 306 -6.04 -7.78 0.03
C VAL A 306 -5.37 -6.54 -0.54
N TYR A 307 -6.09 -5.42 -0.58
CA TYR A 307 -5.57 -4.13 -1.04
C TYR A 307 -4.39 -3.64 -0.19
N ASP A 308 -4.50 -3.69 1.14
CA ASP A 308 -3.47 -3.23 2.07
C ASP A 308 -2.21 -4.10 1.97
N ALA A 309 -2.36 -5.41 1.81
CA ALA A 309 -1.23 -6.32 1.62
C ALA A 309 -0.52 -6.08 0.26
N SER A 310 -1.27 -5.69 -0.77
CA SER A 310 -0.74 -5.45 -2.12
C SER A 310 -0.11 -4.07 -2.30
N SER A 311 -0.53 -3.07 -1.53
CA SER A 311 -0.09 -1.68 -1.68
C SER A 311 1.15 -1.32 -0.84
N GLY A 312 1.69 -2.29 -0.10
CA GLY A 312 2.88 -2.14 0.76
C GLY A 312 2.61 -1.29 2.00
N GLY A 313 3.25 -1.66 3.13
CA GLY A 313 3.26 -0.90 4.39
C GLY A 313 4.20 0.30 4.37
#